data_AF-A0A4Y8CR63-F1
#
_entry.id   AF-A0A4Y8CR63-F1
#
_cell.length_a   1.000
_cell.length_b   1.000
_cell.length_c   1.000
_cell.angle_alpha   90.00
_cell.angle_beta   90.00
_cell.angle_gamma   90.00
#
_symmetry.space_group_name_H-M   'P 1'
#
loop_
_entity.id
_entity.type
_entity.pdbx_description
1 polymer ?
#
loop_
_entity_poly.entity_id
_entity_poly.type
_entity_poly.pdbx_seq_one_letter_code
_entity_poly.pdbx_strand_id
1 'polypeptide(L)'
;MLINQTFEIDSCDDVELGIKRTSKLEYRISYDDEKDIKAIVFIIRGYGANANIYFLDSYRNYIAKNFDVVTVNVFYHCFCQRRSDVEKYSAFTIFTIEDLPNLSQALLEIGVNINVNLENAQQCYELLNQNITTLKLQGKLVQNYQAKFTSTFIPPNGDYQNFGIMAAIDHINALKDLVKRFPKFADL
;
A
#
# COMPACT_ATOMS: atom_id res chain seq x y z
N MET A 1 -4.73 -4.27 30.74
CA MET A 1 -5.59 -3.65 29.72
C MET A 1 -4.86 -3.59 28.38
N LEU A 2 -5.57 -3.88 27.28
CA LEU A 2 -4.97 -3.78 25.94
C LEU A 2 -4.69 -2.32 25.57
N ILE A 3 -3.40 -1.97 25.44
CA ILE A 3 -2.91 -0.68 25.00
C ILE A 3 -2.69 -0.70 23.49
N ASN A 4 -3.05 0.39 22.82
CA ASN A 4 -2.81 0.62 21.39
C ASN A 4 -2.18 2.01 21.21
N GLN A 5 -1.04 2.07 20.54
CA GLN A 5 -0.33 3.33 20.29
C GLN A 5 0.18 3.38 18.86
N THR A 6 0.16 4.59 18.28
CA THR A 6 0.68 4.88 16.93
C THR A 6 1.78 5.92 17.07
N PHE A 7 2.85 5.74 16.32
CA PHE A 7 3.98 6.64 16.28
C PHE A 7 4.32 6.97 14.83
N GLU A 8 4.76 8.21 14.61
CA GLU A 8 5.32 8.67 13.34
C GLU A 8 6.74 9.21 13.63
N ILE A 9 7.73 8.67 12.93
CA ILE A 9 9.15 8.99 13.13
C ILE A 9 9.84 9.33 11.82
N ASP A 10 10.99 10.00 11.92
CA ASP A 10 11.91 10.08 10.79
C ASP A 10 12.58 8.71 10.58
N SER A 11 12.59 8.25 9.33
CA SER A 11 13.37 7.08 8.91
C SER A 11 14.60 7.53 8.12
N CYS A 12 15.28 6.58 7.46
CA CYS A 12 16.46 6.85 6.67
C CYS A 12 16.14 7.27 5.24
N ASP A 13 17.11 7.95 4.64
CA ASP A 13 17.21 8.13 3.20
C ASP A 13 17.60 6.82 2.51
N ASP A 14 17.29 6.71 1.22
CA ASP A 14 17.84 5.66 0.38
C ASP A 14 19.25 6.07 -0.07
N VAL A 15 20.25 5.52 0.63
CA VAL A 15 21.66 5.83 0.38
C VAL A 15 22.14 5.24 -0.95
N GLU A 16 21.56 4.13 -1.41
CA GLU A 16 21.96 3.46 -2.65
C GLU A 16 21.61 4.32 -3.86
N LEU A 17 20.41 4.91 -3.85
CA LEU A 17 19.92 5.74 -4.95
C LEU A 17 20.13 7.24 -4.72
N GLY A 18 20.65 7.64 -3.54
CA GLY A 18 20.82 9.05 -3.17
C GLY A 18 19.49 9.81 -3.01
N ILE A 19 18.40 9.10 -2.71
CA ILE A 19 17.05 9.66 -2.63
C ILE A 19 16.74 10.03 -1.18
N LYS A 20 16.35 11.29 -0.98
CA LYS A 20 15.92 11.80 0.33
C LYS A 20 14.50 11.35 0.64
N ARG A 21 14.29 10.82 1.84
CA ARG A 21 12.95 10.46 2.30
C ARG A 21 12.21 11.72 2.75
N THR A 22 10.99 11.88 2.27
CA THR A 22 10.11 13.02 2.62
C THR A 22 8.99 12.61 3.57
N SER A 23 8.61 11.34 3.59
CA SER A 23 7.52 10.79 4.40
C SER A 23 8.00 10.31 5.78
N LYS A 24 7.17 10.49 6.80
CA LYS A 24 7.38 9.86 8.12
C LYS A 24 7.13 8.36 8.02
N LEU A 25 7.85 7.60 8.83
CA LEU A 25 7.59 6.18 9.07
C LEU A 25 6.55 6.05 10.17
N GLU A 26 5.40 5.48 9.83
CA GLU A 26 4.38 5.12 10.81
C GLU A 26 4.62 3.69 11.31
N TYR A 27 4.57 3.49 12.62
CA TYR A 27 4.45 2.17 13.21
C TYR A 27 3.44 2.18 14.36
N ARG A 28 2.81 1.03 14.59
CA ARG A 28 1.76 0.87 15.59
C ARG A 28 2.09 -0.31 16.48
N ILE A 29 1.84 -0.15 17.77
CA ILE A 29 2.04 -1.22 18.75
C ILE A 29 0.75 -1.56 19.48
N SER A 30 0.68 -2.81 19.91
CA SER A 30 -0.28 -3.26 20.93
C SER A 30 0.41 -4.14 21.95
N TYR A 31 0.07 -3.99 23.21
CA TYR A 31 0.48 -4.85 24.31
C TYR A 31 -0.57 -4.79 25.42
N ASP A 32 -0.62 -5.79 26.28
CA ASP A 32 -1.47 -5.77 27.47
C ASP A 32 -0.63 -5.32 28.67
N ASP A 33 -0.95 -4.17 29.27
CA ASP A 33 -0.17 -3.60 30.38
C ASP A 33 -0.34 -4.33 31.72
N GLU A 34 -1.26 -5.30 31.79
CA GLU A 34 -1.41 -6.21 32.93
C GLU A 34 -0.48 -7.43 32.84
N LYS A 35 0.17 -7.65 31.68
CA LYS A 35 1.04 -8.81 31.44
C LYS A 35 2.51 -8.47 31.58
N ASP A 36 3.29 -9.49 31.97
CA ASP A 36 4.75 -9.43 31.97
C ASP A 36 5.28 -9.78 30.57
N ILE A 37 5.51 -8.75 29.76
CA ILE A 37 5.87 -8.88 28.34
C ILE A 37 7.22 -9.61 28.17
N LYS A 38 7.23 -10.64 27.32
CA LYS A 38 8.35 -11.57 27.09
C LYS A 38 9.03 -11.46 25.74
N ALA A 39 8.39 -10.84 24.76
CA ALA A 39 8.97 -10.68 23.43
C ALA A 39 8.37 -9.50 22.66
N ILE A 40 9.13 -9.04 21.67
CA ILE A 40 8.66 -8.11 20.63
C ILE A 40 8.35 -8.91 19.37
N VAL A 41 7.13 -8.79 18.86
CA VAL A 41 6.67 -9.51 17.67
C VAL A 41 6.34 -8.53 16.56
N PHE A 42 7.12 -8.53 15.48
CA PHE A 42 6.80 -7.79 14.26
C PHE A 42 5.90 -8.63 13.35
N ILE A 43 4.78 -8.07 12.93
CA ILE A 43 3.91 -8.70 11.93
C ILE A 43 4.34 -8.22 10.55
N ILE A 44 5.00 -9.10 9.80
CA ILE A 44 5.33 -8.88 8.39
C ILE A 44 4.39 -9.75 7.57
N ARG A 45 3.49 -9.13 6.80
CA ARG A 45 2.47 -9.86 6.04
C ARG A 45 2.87 -10.03 4.58
N GLY A 46 2.33 -11.09 3.99
CA GLY A 46 2.54 -11.41 2.59
C GLY A 46 1.89 -10.42 1.62
N TYR A 47 2.22 -10.59 0.35
CA TYR A 47 1.80 -9.73 -0.74
C TYR A 47 0.27 -9.62 -0.85
N GLY A 48 -0.27 -8.40 -0.63
CA GLY A 48 -1.70 -8.09 -0.71
C GLY A 48 -2.43 -8.02 0.64
N ALA A 49 -1.85 -8.53 1.72
CA ALA A 49 -2.45 -8.45 3.06
C ALA A 49 -2.48 -7.02 3.64
N ASN A 50 -1.69 -6.11 3.07
CA ASN A 50 -1.59 -4.70 3.45
C ASN A 50 -2.66 -3.80 2.81
N ALA A 51 -3.55 -4.36 1.98
CA ALA A 51 -4.65 -3.63 1.36
C ALA A 51 -5.87 -3.46 2.29
N ASN A 52 -5.88 -4.15 3.44
CA ASN A 52 -6.95 -4.04 4.43
C ASN A 52 -6.34 -3.68 5.79
N ILE A 53 -6.42 -2.40 6.14
CA ILE A 53 -5.79 -1.88 7.37
C ILE A 53 -6.50 -2.40 8.62
N TYR A 54 -7.83 -2.54 8.56
CA TYR A 54 -8.61 -3.07 9.68
C TYR A 54 -8.12 -4.47 10.10
N PHE A 55 -7.90 -5.35 9.11
CA PHE A 55 -7.44 -6.71 9.35
C PHE A 55 -6.02 -6.75 9.93
N LEU A 56 -5.18 -5.78 9.54
CA LEU A 56 -3.83 -5.58 10.07
C LEU A 56 -3.85 -5.22 11.57
N ASP A 57 -4.71 -4.27 11.95
CA ASP A 57 -4.88 -3.83 13.34
C ASP A 57 -5.55 -4.93 14.19
N SER A 58 -6.56 -5.61 13.64
CA SER A 58 -7.25 -6.72 14.31
C SER A 58 -6.28 -7.84 14.69
N TYR A 59 -5.38 -8.22 13.78
CA TYR A 59 -4.40 -9.27 14.04
C TYR A 59 -3.35 -8.86 15.08
N ARG A 60 -2.88 -7.60 15.03
CA ARG A 60 -1.97 -7.04 16.04
C ARG A 60 -2.61 -7.08 17.43
N ASN A 61 -3.86 -6.65 17.54
CA ASN A 61 -4.60 -6.64 18.79
C ASN A 61 -4.86 -8.06 19.31
N TYR A 62 -5.18 -8.99 18.41
CA TYR A 62 -5.39 -10.40 18.76
C TYR A 62 -4.13 -11.01 19.37
N ILE A 63 -2.96 -10.83 18.75
CA ILE A 63 -1.71 -11.41 19.28
C ILE A 63 -1.36 -10.81 20.65
N ALA A 64 -1.38 -9.48 20.78
CA ALA A 64 -1.14 -8.80 22.05
C ALA A 64 -2.10 -9.23 23.17
N LYS A 65 -3.38 -9.46 22.84
CA LYS A 65 -4.38 -9.90 23.81
C LYS A 65 -4.17 -11.35 24.27
N ASN A 66 -3.68 -12.24 23.40
CA ASN A 66 -3.59 -13.66 23.71
C ASN A 66 -2.20 -14.10 24.21
N PHE A 67 -1.15 -13.34 23.95
CA PHE A 67 0.22 -13.70 24.31
C PHE A 67 0.91 -12.58 25.12
N ASP A 68 1.97 -12.92 25.84
CA ASP A 68 2.73 -11.99 26.66
C ASP A 68 3.75 -11.23 25.79
N VAL A 69 3.27 -10.50 24.80
CA VAL A 69 4.12 -9.87 23.78
C VAL A 69 3.67 -8.44 23.48
N VAL A 70 4.63 -7.60 23.10
CA VAL A 70 4.32 -6.37 22.37
C VAL A 70 4.35 -6.67 20.88
N THR A 71 3.24 -6.37 20.22
CA THR A 71 3.06 -6.67 18.79
C THR A 71 3.17 -5.38 17.99
N VAL A 72 3.95 -5.40 16.91
CA VAL A 72 4.31 -4.22 16.11
C VAL A 72 3.89 -4.41 14.66
N ASN A 73 3.17 -3.41 14.13
CA ASN A 73 2.94 -3.24 12.69
C ASN A 73 3.75 -2.04 12.22
N VAL A 74 4.53 -2.22 11.15
CA VAL A 74 5.31 -1.14 10.54
C VAL A 74 4.70 -0.82 9.18
N PHE A 75 4.33 0.44 8.96
CA PHE A 75 3.86 0.94 7.67
C PHE A 75 5.09 1.40 6.86
N TYR A 76 5.89 0.40 6.49
CA TYR A 76 7.22 0.56 5.92
C TYR A 76 7.20 1.15 4.49
N HIS A 77 8.35 1.52 3.95
CA HIS A 77 8.48 2.08 2.61
C HIS A 77 7.88 1.16 1.55
N CYS A 78 7.01 1.70 0.70
CA CYS A 78 6.25 0.90 -0.28
C CYS A 78 5.35 -0.15 0.39
N PHE A 79 4.79 0.18 1.57
CA PHE A 79 3.93 -0.68 2.39
C PHE A 79 2.81 -1.35 1.60
N CYS A 80 2.13 -0.56 0.76
CA CYS A 80 1.00 -1.02 -0.03
C CYS A 80 1.13 -0.53 -1.47
N GLN A 81 1.72 -1.37 -2.33
CA GLN A 81 1.79 -1.16 -3.77
C GLN A 81 0.49 -1.61 -4.48
N ARG A 82 -0.67 -1.34 -3.87
CA ARG A 82 -2.01 -1.75 -4.34
C ARG A 82 -3.09 -0.77 -3.87
N ARG A 83 -4.31 -0.91 -4.40
CA ARG A 83 -5.48 -0.22 -3.83
C ARG A 83 -5.72 -0.74 -2.42
N SER A 84 -5.70 0.17 -1.46
CA SER A 84 -6.02 -0.05 -0.05
C SER A 84 -7.43 0.44 0.27
N ASP A 85 -8.04 -0.11 1.33
CA ASP A 85 -9.28 0.38 1.94
C ASP A 85 -9.13 1.75 2.60
N VAL A 86 -7.89 2.19 2.84
CA VAL A 86 -7.56 3.50 3.40
C VAL A 86 -6.71 4.30 2.42
N GLU A 87 -7.21 5.49 2.03
CA GLU A 87 -6.62 6.34 0.99
C GLU A 87 -5.16 6.72 1.26
N LYS A 88 -4.78 7.04 2.51
CA LYS A 88 -3.40 7.37 2.93
C LYS A 88 -2.37 6.33 2.47
N TYR A 89 -2.76 5.06 2.41
CA TYR A 89 -1.87 3.95 2.03
C TYR A 89 -2.16 3.41 0.64
N SER A 90 -3.16 3.93 -0.06
CA SER A 90 -3.61 3.38 -1.34
C SER A 90 -2.68 3.81 -2.47
N ALA A 91 -2.17 2.85 -3.24
CA ALA A 91 -1.52 3.16 -4.50
C ALA A 91 -2.56 3.76 -5.47
N PHE A 92 -2.11 4.65 -6.35
CA PHE A 92 -2.91 5.13 -7.47
C PHE A 92 -2.42 4.54 -8.78
N THR A 93 -3.20 4.68 -9.83
CA THR A 93 -2.89 4.15 -11.16
C THR A 93 -2.67 5.30 -12.12
N ILE A 94 -1.62 5.22 -12.94
CA ILE A 94 -1.36 6.14 -14.04
C ILE A 94 -1.19 5.35 -15.34
N PHE A 95 -1.33 6.03 -16.48
CA PHE A 95 -0.91 5.48 -17.77
C PHE A 95 0.51 5.95 -18.06
N THR A 96 1.42 5.00 -18.30
CA THR A 96 2.75 5.29 -18.83
C THR A 96 2.77 5.10 -20.34
N ILE A 97 3.90 5.40 -20.99
CA ILE A 97 4.05 5.28 -22.45
C ILE A 97 3.79 3.83 -22.89
N GLU A 98 4.21 2.86 -22.09
CA GLU A 98 4.03 1.43 -22.30
C GLU A 98 2.57 1.00 -22.25
N ASP A 99 1.72 1.75 -21.54
CA ASP A 99 0.30 1.44 -21.38
C ASP A 99 -0.57 1.96 -22.56
N LEU A 100 -0.11 3.00 -23.27
CA LEU A 100 -0.89 3.68 -24.31
C LEU A 100 -1.33 2.76 -25.46
N PRO A 101 -0.48 1.86 -26.00
CA PRO A 101 -0.90 0.95 -27.06
C PRO A 101 -2.06 0.04 -26.64
N ASN A 102 -2.04 -0.43 -25.38
CA ASN A 102 -3.08 -1.31 -24.85
C ASN A 102 -4.41 -0.56 -24.65
N LEU A 103 -4.36 0.70 -24.17
CA LEU A 103 -5.56 1.54 -24.05
C LEU A 103 -6.14 1.90 -25.43
N SER A 104 -5.28 2.25 -26.38
CA SER A 104 -5.69 2.53 -27.77
C SER A 104 -6.36 1.32 -28.41
N GLN A 105 -5.78 0.13 -28.24
CA GLN A 105 -6.36 -1.11 -28.74
C GLN A 105 -7.73 -1.41 -28.11
N ALA A 106 -7.89 -1.20 -26.81
CA ALA A 106 -9.17 -1.39 -26.12
C ALA A 106 -10.28 -0.45 -26.61
N LEU A 107 -9.94 0.80 -26.98
CA LEU A 107 -10.88 1.75 -27.59
C LEU A 107 -11.27 1.31 -29.01
N LEU A 108 -10.29 0.87 -29.82
CA LEU A 108 -10.54 0.40 -31.18
C LEU A 108 -11.46 -0.82 -31.22
N GLU A 109 -11.33 -1.74 -30.27
CA GLU A 109 -12.20 -2.93 -30.14
C GLU A 109 -13.69 -2.61 -29.98
N ILE A 110 -14.01 -1.45 -29.41
CA ILE A 110 -15.39 -0.98 -29.26
C ILE A 110 -15.78 0.07 -30.30
N GLY A 111 -14.95 0.25 -31.34
CA GLY A 111 -15.20 1.15 -32.46
C GLY A 111 -14.83 2.61 -32.22
N VAL A 112 -14.05 2.92 -31.17
CA VAL A 112 -13.57 4.28 -30.88
C VAL A 112 -12.14 4.44 -31.40
N ASN A 113 -11.95 5.27 -32.42
CA ASN A 113 -10.65 5.54 -33.01
C ASN A 113 -10.12 6.91 -32.55
N ILE A 114 -9.22 6.91 -31.56
CA ILE A 114 -8.61 8.10 -30.99
C ILE A 114 -7.10 7.88 -30.91
N ASN A 115 -6.32 8.92 -31.22
CA ASN A 115 -4.88 8.92 -30.98
C ASN A 115 -4.60 9.12 -29.48
N VAL A 116 -4.32 8.02 -28.77
CA VAL A 116 -4.05 8.03 -27.33
C VAL A 116 -2.61 8.49 -27.06
N ASN A 117 -2.44 9.44 -26.15
CA ASN A 117 -1.16 9.95 -25.66
C ASN A 117 -1.21 10.22 -24.14
N LEU A 118 -0.09 10.59 -23.53
CA LEU A 118 -0.02 10.81 -22.07
C LEU A 118 -0.94 11.95 -21.58
N GLU A 119 -1.20 12.96 -22.42
CA GLU A 119 -2.02 14.11 -22.06
C GLU A 119 -3.52 13.77 -22.02
N ASN A 120 -3.94 12.78 -22.82
CA ASN A 120 -5.35 12.41 -22.99
C ASN A 120 -5.71 11.01 -22.47
N ALA A 121 -4.75 10.22 -21.97
CA ALA A 121 -4.95 8.82 -21.60
C ALA A 121 -6.04 8.64 -20.52
N GLN A 122 -6.08 9.51 -19.52
CA GLN A 122 -7.08 9.43 -18.46
C GLN A 122 -8.49 9.70 -19.00
N GLN A 123 -8.65 10.71 -19.86
CA GLN A 123 -9.92 11.04 -20.52
C GLN A 123 -10.34 9.92 -21.48
N CYS A 124 -9.38 9.31 -22.18
CA CYS A 124 -9.60 8.15 -23.04
C CYS A 124 -10.12 6.94 -22.25
N TYR A 125 -9.59 6.70 -21.05
CA TYR A 125 -10.09 5.67 -20.14
C TYR A 125 -11.52 5.96 -19.66
N GLU A 126 -11.84 7.20 -19.32
CA GLU A 126 -13.20 7.59 -18.94
C GLU A 126 -14.19 7.40 -20.10
N LEU A 127 -13.78 7.79 -21.31
CA LEU A 127 -14.55 7.59 -22.53
C LEU A 127 -14.78 6.10 -22.83
N LEU A 128 -13.76 5.26 -22.65
CA LEU A 128 -13.86 3.81 -22.79
C LEU A 128 -14.96 3.25 -21.87
N ASN A 129 -14.93 3.63 -20.59
CA ASN A 129 -15.93 3.18 -19.60
C ASN A 129 -17.35 3.63 -19.96
N GLN A 130 -17.53 4.87 -20.40
CA GLN A 130 -18.83 5.41 -20.81
C GLN A 130 -19.38 4.69 -22.05
N ASN A 131 -18.53 4.43 -23.05
CA ASN A 131 -18.94 3.71 -24.26
C ASN A 131 -19.29 2.26 -23.96
N ILE A 132 -18.49 1.55 -23.14
CA ILE A 132 -18.81 0.17 -22.72
C ILE A 132 -20.16 0.13 -22.03
N THR A 133 -20.41 1.05 -21.09
CA THR A 133 -21.70 1.15 -20.38
C THR A 133 -22.85 1.36 -21.35
N THR A 134 -22.70 2.29 -22.29
CA THR A 134 -23.72 2.61 -23.30
C THR A 134 -24.00 1.43 -24.22
N LEU A 135 -22.96 0.76 -24.72
CA LEU A 135 -23.09 -0.39 -25.61
C LEU A 135 -23.73 -1.59 -24.90
N LYS A 136 -23.46 -1.81 -23.60
CA LYS A 136 -24.15 -2.81 -22.78
C LYS A 136 -25.64 -2.48 -22.61
N LEU A 137 -25.99 -1.22 -22.35
CA LEU A 137 -27.39 -0.78 -22.25
C LEU A 137 -28.15 -0.93 -23.56
N GLN A 138 -27.48 -0.73 -24.70
CA GLN A 138 -28.05 -0.91 -26.04
C GLN A 138 -28.13 -2.38 -26.48
N GLY A 139 -27.64 -3.33 -25.67
CA GLY A 139 -27.56 -4.75 -26.05
C GLY A 139 -26.53 -5.06 -27.14
N LYS A 140 -25.62 -4.12 -27.45
CA LYS A 140 -24.56 -4.27 -28.46
C LYS A 140 -23.28 -4.91 -27.89
N LEU A 141 -23.13 -4.90 -26.57
CA LEU A 141 -22.09 -5.61 -25.84
C LEU A 141 -22.71 -6.54 -24.80
N VAL A 142 -22.10 -7.71 -24.60
CA VAL A 142 -22.50 -8.65 -23.54
C VAL A 142 -22.27 -8.03 -22.16
N GLN A 143 -23.15 -8.34 -21.20
CA GLN A 143 -23.12 -7.69 -19.87
C GLN A 143 -21.82 -7.94 -19.10
N ASN A 144 -21.20 -9.10 -19.30
CA ASN A 144 -19.93 -9.48 -18.69
C ASN A 144 -18.69 -9.04 -19.49
N TYR A 145 -18.85 -8.27 -20.58
CA TYR A 145 -17.71 -7.74 -21.33
C TYR A 145 -16.79 -6.90 -20.42
N GLN A 146 -15.48 -7.09 -20.57
CA GLN A 146 -14.44 -6.34 -19.89
C GLN A 146 -13.36 -5.96 -20.92
N ALA A 147 -13.08 -4.67 -21.03
CA ALA A 147 -11.93 -4.20 -21.80
C ALA A 147 -10.63 -4.58 -21.06
N LYS A 148 -9.60 -4.93 -21.83
CA LYS A 148 -8.29 -5.31 -21.32
C LYS A 148 -7.27 -4.27 -21.74
N PHE A 149 -6.67 -3.62 -20.77
CA PHE A 149 -5.57 -2.69 -20.96
C PHE A 149 -4.68 -2.71 -19.70
N THR A 150 -3.52 -2.07 -19.77
CA THR A 150 -2.60 -1.97 -18.63
C THR A 150 -2.57 -0.55 -18.08
N SER A 151 -2.25 -0.44 -16.80
CA SER A 151 -1.92 0.83 -16.14
C SER A 151 -0.92 0.53 -15.03
N THR A 152 -0.12 1.54 -14.68
CA THR A 152 0.96 1.40 -13.72
C THR A 152 0.51 1.82 -12.33
N PHE A 153 0.75 0.97 -11.32
CA PHE A 153 0.55 1.32 -9.92
C PHE A 153 1.69 2.17 -9.37
N ILE A 154 1.35 3.31 -8.79
CA ILE A 154 2.26 4.21 -8.10
C ILE A 154 1.97 4.16 -6.60
N PRO A 155 2.92 3.70 -5.77
CA PRO A 155 2.80 3.79 -4.31
C PRO A 155 2.56 5.24 -3.85
N PRO A 156 1.89 5.44 -2.72
CA PRO A 156 1.73 6.77 -2.14
C PRO A 156 3.08 7.30 -1.59
N ASN A 157 3.09 8.55 -1.14
CA ASN A 157 4.19 9.16 -0.37
C ASN A 157 5.55 9.27 -1.10
N GLY A 158 5.57 9.12 -2.44
CA GLY A 158 6.81 9.09 -3.22
C GLY A 158 7.60 7.80 -3.03
N ASP A 159 6.98 6.77 -2.49
CA ASP A 159 7.61 5.46 -2.30
C ASP A 159 7.82 4.73 -3.64
N TYR A 160 8.78 3.81 -3.66
CA TYR A 160 9.09 3.00 -4.83
C TYR A 160 9.55 1.60 -4.39
N GLN A 161 9.60 0.68 -5.36
CA GLN A 161 10.08 -0.66 -5.08
C GLN A 161 11.61 -0.68 -5.12
N ASN A 162 12.24 -1.06 -4.00
CA ASN A 162 13.69 -1.24 -3.91
C ASN A 162 14.09 -2.62 -3.38
N PHE A 163 13.29 -3.63 -3.72
CA PHE A 163 13.50 -5.04 -3.35
C PHE A 163 13.57 -5.28 -1.82
N GLY A 164 12.93 -4.42 -1.04
CA GLY A 164 12.75 -4.60 0.40
C GLY A 164 13.86 -4.03 1.27
N ILE A 165 14.87 -3.37 0.70
CA ILE A 165 15.96 -2.75 1.48
C ILE A 165 15.40 -1.67 2.42
N MET A 166 14.66 -0.71 1.88
CA MET A 166 14.09 0.37 2.69
C MET A 166 13.01 -0.15 3.65
N ALA A 167 12.26 -1.16 3.22
CA ALA A 167 11.29 -1.82 4.09
C ALA A 167 11.96 -2.46 5.31
N ALA A 168 13.06 -3.20 5.12
CA ALA A 168 13.80 -3.83 6.21
C ALA A 168 14.38 -2.78 7.18
N ILE A 169 14.95 -1.69 6.66
CA ILE A 169 15.50 -0.61 7.48
C ILE A 169 14.39 0.08 8.29
N ASP A 170 13.20 0.26 7.72
CA ASP A 170 12.05 0.80 8.45
C ASP A 170 11.68 -0.04 9.67
N HIS A 171 11.72 -1.37 9.56
CA HIS A 171 11.48 -2.24 10.72
C HIS A 171 12.57 -2.06 11.80
N ILE A 172 13.83 -1.92 11.40
CA ILE A 172 14.95 -1.67 12.32
C ILE A 172 14.80 -0.30 13.00
N ASN A 173 14.42 0.74 12.26
CA ASN A 173 14.19 2.08 12.80
C ASN A 173 13.00 2.11 13.76
N ALA A 174 11.91 1.40 13.44
CA ALA A 174 10.77 1.23 14.33
C ALA A 174 11.18 0.52 15.64
N LEU A 175 11.97 -0.57 15.56
CA LEU A 175 12.50 -1.25 16.75
C LEU A 175 13.37 -0.32 17.60
N LYS A 176 14.30 0.40 16.97
CA LYS A 176 15.22 1.32 17.64
C LYS A 176 14.48 2.44 18.36
N ASP A 177 13.43 3.00 17.76
CA ASP A 177 12.60 4.01 18.38
C ASP A 177 11.73 3.41 19.51
N LEU A 178 11.16 2.22 19.31
CA LEU A 178 10.36 1.50 20.29
C LEU A 178 11.14 1.27 21.60
N VAL A 179 12.34 0.68 21.53
CA VAL A 179 13.14 0.38 22.74
C VAL A 179 13.64 1.64 23.45
N LYS A 180 13.80 2.76 22.73
CA LYS A 180 14.12 4.06 23.35
C LYS A 180 12.93 4.63 24.13
N ARG A 181 11.73 4.51 23.57
CA ARG A 181 10.48 5.00 24.20
C ARG A 181 10.05 4.13 25.36
N PHE A 182 10.31 2.83 25.27
CA PHE A 182 9.99 1.84 26.28
C PHE A 182 11.26 1.09 26.68
N PRO A 183 12.11 1.67 27.56
CA PRO A 183 13.35 1.03 27.98
C PRO A 183 13.16 -0.37 28.58
N LYS A 184 11.99 -0.66 29.17
CA LYS A 184 11.63 -2.00 29.65
C LYS A 184 11.57 -3.09 28.57
N PHE A 185 11.50 -2.71 27.30
CA PHE A 185 11.52 -3.64 26.17
C PHE A 185 12.91 -3.82 25.57
N ALA A 186 13.92 -3.06 26.04
CA ALA A 186 15.25 -3.07 25.43
C ALA A 186 16.01 -4.40 25.61
N ASP A 187 15.67 -5.16 26.64
CA ASP A 187 16.30 -6.44 26.99
C ASP A 187 15.48 -7.67 26.54
N LEU A 188 14.43 -7.46 25.71
CA LEU A 188 13.58 -8.52 25.13
C LEU A 188 14.10 -9.07 23.81
#